data_AF-A0A3D2JD20-F1
#
_entry.id   AF-A0A3D2JD20-F1
#
_cell.length_a   1.000
_cell.length_b   1.000
_cell.length_c   1.000
_cell.angle_alpha   90.00
_cell.angle_beta   90.00
_cell.angle_gamma   90.00
#
_symmetry.space_group_name_H-M   'P 1'
#
loop_
_entity.id
_entity.type
_entity.pdbx_description
1 polymer ?
#
loop_
_entity_poly.entity_id
_entity_poly.type
_entity_poly.pdbx_seq_one_letter_code
_entity_poly.pdbx_strand_id
1 'polypeptide(L)'
;MADYHAEATVNAPVHQVYTLFTHFNDFPKFMSFVKEVTYIDDQRSHWVAHVEGDFSWDAVNEDWIPDQQVGWRSIQGLENYGRVTFQQLTPQRTGVNVFMHVTPPAGKLGSIAEALGVGSRFEQELQNDLNHFARMVEQSPSNALDPMQSHYLFHTESAVAKGTATGQQQSSMQHDPMMSNEALTTRDTTIRQQAEQEQQRRQEQDTRQQQAAAEQEQASREQSAALQKQADIDAQTRREQAAQEQPSTPTEPNPVHDTIGGRNAAMPRNSFGDQDARGERFPGYTSDPMTGRAPEQIAQGGVIQQSQESPWDVSIHGRPEQLRKEDEQEQTESS
;
A
#
# COMPACT_ATOMS: atom_id res chain seq x y z
N MET A 1 12.27 1.60 -38.95
CA MET A 1 12.46 2.00 -37.55
C MET A 1 11.12 1.87 -36.87
N ALA A 2 11.06 1.12 -35.79
CA ALA A 2 9.84 0.90 -35.01
C ALA A 2 10.15 1.12 -33.53
N ASP A 3 9.27 1.86 -32.88
CA ASP A 3 9.31 2.12 -31.45
C ASP A 3 8.28 1.24 -30.77
N TYR A 4 8.66 0.66 -29.64
CA TYR A 4 7.86 -0.26 -28.86
C TYR A 4 7.79 0.19 -27.42
N HIS A 5 6.60 0.05 -26.84
CA HIS A 5 6.32 0.40 -25.47
C HIS A 5 5.64 -0.76 -24.77
N ALA A 6 5.98 -0.98 -23.51
CA ALA A 6 5.22 -1.86 -22.63
C ALA A 6 5.26 -1.31 -21.22
N GLU A 7 4.15 -1.48 -20.49
CA GLU A 7 4.01 -0.98 -19.13
C GLU A 7 3.47 -2.07 -18.22
N ALA A 8 3.96 -2.15 -17.00
CA ALA A 8 3.43 -3.06 -15.99
C ALA A 8 3.45 -2.41 -14.62
N THR A 9 2.44 -2.74 -13.82
CA THR A 9 2.42 -2.40 -12.40
C THR A 9 2.76 -3.65 -11.60
N VAL A 10 3.72 -3.53 -10.70
CA VAL A 10 4.25 -4.62 -9.88
C VAL A 10 4.00 -4.31 -8.40
N ASN A 11 3.36 -5.22 -7.66
CA ASN A 11 3.11 -5.03 -6.22
C ASN A 11 4.35 -5.41 -5.38
N ALA A 12 5.45 -4.70 -5.56
CA ALA A 12 6.66 -4.79 -4.75
C ALA A 12 7.40 -3.43 -4.64
N PRO A 13 8.25 -3.22 -3.62
CA PRO A 13 9.08 -2.02 -3.50
C PRO A 13 10.04 -1.87 -4.69
N VAL A 14 10.27 -0.62 -5.11
CA VAL A 14 11.06 -0.28 -6.31
C VAL A 14 12.45 -0.90 -6.31
N HIS A 15 13.11 -0.90 -5.16
CA HIS A 15 14.45 -1.46 -5.01
C HIS A 15 14.52 -2.97 -5.31
N GLN A 16 13.51 -3.71 -4.89
CA GLN A 16 13.42 -5.15 -5.14
C GLN A 16 13.14 -5.42 -6.63
N VAL A 17 12.23 -4.65 -7.23
CA VAL A 17 11.92 -4.75 -8.65
C VAL A 17 13.14 -4.42 -9.51
N TYR A 18 13.84 -3.34 -9.21
CA TYR A 18 15.07 -2.93 -9.91
C TYR A 18 16.16 -3.98 -9.80
N THR A 19 16.44 -4.45 -8.57
CA THR A 19 17.47 -5.46 -8.33
C THR A 19 17.20 -6.70 -9.15
N LEU A 20 15.97 -7.25 -9.11
CA LEU A 20 15.63 -8.41 -9.92
C LEU A 20 15.75 -8.16 -11.43
N PHE A 21 15.30 -6.98 -11.90
CA PHE A 21 15.35 -6.65 -13.32
C PHE A 21 16.78 -6.49 -13.87
N THR A 22 17.74 -6.10 -13.04
CA THR A 22 19.16 -5.97 -13.45
C THR A 22 19.90 -7.31 -13.58
N HIS A 23 19.29 -8.43 -13.17
CA HIS A 23 19.88 -9.77 -13.31
C HIS A 23 19.53 -10.38 -14.68
N PHE A 24 20.16 -9.86 -15.75
CA PHE A 24 19.77 -10.19 -17.13
C PHE A 24 19.89 -11.66 -17.53
N ASN A 25 20.80 -12.42 -16.91
CA ASN A 25 20.95 -13.86 -17.15
C ASN A 25 19.65 -14.65 -16.89
N ASP A 26 18.70 -14.04 -16.18
CA ASP A 26 17.43 -14.67 -15.80
C ASP A 26 16.29 -14.35 -16.72
N PHE A 27 16.49 -13.47 -17.69
CA PHE A 27 15.44 -13.06 -18.61
C PHE A 27 14.87 -14.26 -19.36
N PRO A 28 15.64 -15.25 -19.85
CA PRO A 28 15.08 -16.46 -20.45
C PRO A 28 14.20 -17.31 -19.51
N LYS A 29 14.29 -17.09 -18.19
CA LYS A 29 13.54 -17.81 -17.15
C LYS A 29 12.16 -17.21 -16.90
N PHE A 30 11.88 -15.98 -17.38
CA PHE A 30 10.57 -15.34 -17.23
C PHE A 30 10.04 -14.62 -18.49
N MET A 31 10.91 -14.30 -19.44
CA MET A 31 10.55 -13.83 -20.78
C MET A 31 10.46 -15.02 -21.73
N SER A 32 9.44 -15.02 -22.58
CA SER A 32 9.17 -16.08 -23.55
C SER A 32 9.90 -15.85 -24.88
N PHE A 33 10.10 -14.59 -25.31
CA PHE A 33 10.80 -14.30 -26.57
C PHE A 33 12.32 -14.27 -26.42
N VAL A 34 12.87 -13.97 -25.24
CA VAL A 34 14.31 -14.02 -24.96
C VAL A 34 14.74 -15.46 -24.72
N LYS A 35 15.69 -15.97 -25.51
CA LYS A 35 16.14 -17.37 -25.47
C LYS A 35 17.47 -17.55 -24.75
N GLU A 36 18.31 -16.52 -24.76
CA GLU A 36 19.61 -16.51 -24.10
C GLU A 36 20.01 -15.08 -23.77
N VAL A 37 20.59 -14.91 -22.59
CA VAL A 37 21.35 -13.70 -22.24
C VAL A 37 22.62 -14.15 -21.54
N THR A 38 23.77 -13.73 -22.05
CA THR A 38 25.07 -14.03 -21.46
C THR A 38 25.90 -12.77 -21.31
N TYR A 39 26.47 -12.56 -20.12
CA TYR A 39 27.44 -11.49 -19.93
C TYR A 39 28.74 -11.82 -20.68
N ILE A 40 29.19 -10.87 -21.50
CA ILE A 40 30.52 -10.88 -22.10
C ILE A 40 31.52 -10.31 -21.10
N ASP A 41 31.10 -9.26 -20.37
CA ASP A 41 31.81 -8.60 -19.27
C ASP A 41 30.81 -7.74 -18.46
N ASP A 42 31.33 -6.90 -17.56
CA ASP A 42 30.54 -6.06 -16.65
C ASP A 42 29.59 -5.06 -17.35
N GLN A 43 29.88 -4.67 -18.59
CA GLN A 43 29.08 -3.68 -19.32
C GLN A 43 28.48 -4.22 -20.62
N ARG A 44 28.89 -5.40 -21.08
CA ARG A 44 28.43 -5.98 -22.35
C ARG A 44 27.75 -7.31 -22.14
N SER A 45 26.67 -7.51 -22.90
CA SER A 45 25.88 -8.74 -22.89
C SER A 45 25.54 -9.19 -24.31
N HIS A 46 25.51 -10.49 -24.53
CA HIS A 46 25.03 -11.14 -25.75
C HIS A 46 23.59 -11.61 -25.54
N TRP A 47 22.71 -11.28 -26.48
CA TRP A 47 21.29 -11.57 -26.43
C TRP A 47 20.88 -12.41 -27.63
N VAL A 48 20.00 -13.39 -27.39
CA VAL A 48 19.31 -14.15 -28.44
C VAL A 48 17.82 -14.10 -28.17
N ALA A 49 17.03 -13.71 -29.17
CA ALA A 49 15.57 -13.66 -29.10
C ALA A 49 14.91 -14.33 -30.31
N HIS A 50 13.71 -14.87 -30.08
CA HIS A 50 12.88 -15.48 -31.11
C HIS A 50 11.44 -14.98 -31.00
N VAL A 51 10.97 -14.34 -32.08
CA VAL A 51 9.59 -13.82 -32.18
C VAL A 51 8.91 -14.40 -33.41
N GLU A 52 9.56 -14.30 -34.58
CA GLU A 52 9.17 -14.92 -35.87
C GLU A 52 10.43 -15.20 -36.71
N GLY A 53 11.52 -15.53 -36.02
CA GLY A 53 12.88 -15.60 -36.54
C GLY A 53 13.89 -15.38 -35.43
N ASP A 54 15.08 -15.94 -35.61
CA ASP A 54 16.16 -15.81 -34.64
C ASP A 54 16.90 -14.50 -34.86
N PHE A 55 16.97 -13.72 -33.79
CA PHE A 55 17.74 -12.48 -33.71
C PHE A 55 18.79 -12.62 -32.62
N SER A 56 20.00 -12.16 -32.91
CA SER A 56 21.03 -12.01 -31.91
C SER A 56 21.69 -10.65 -32.02
N TRP A 57 22.10 -10.11 -30.87
CA TRP A 57 22.82 -8.86 -30.79
C TRP A 57 23.70 -8.82 -29.55
N ASP A 58 24.75 -8.03 -29.63
CA ASP A 58 25.56 -7.64 -28.47
C ASP A 58 25.11 -6.25 -28.04
N ALA A 59 24.87 -6.06 -26.75
CA ALA A 59 24.43 -4.79 -26.17
C ALA A 59 25.45 -4.29 -25.14
N VAL A 60 25.58 -2.96 -25.06
CA VAL A 60 26.26 -2.26 -23.97
C VAL A 60 25.24 -1.59 -23.07
N ASN A 61 25.46 -1.67 -21.77
CA ASN A 61 24.66 -1.02 -20.74
C ASN A 61 24.88 0.50 -20.77
N GLU A 62 23.81 1.30 -20.82
CA GLU A 62 23.85 2.77 -20.86
C GLU A 62 22.88 3.38 -19.84
N ASP A 63 23.26 4.49 -19.21
CA ASP A 63 22.40 5.27 -18.29
C ASP A 63 21.72 4.45 -17.18
N TRP A 64 22.52 3.63 -16.48
CA TRP A 64 22.06 2.88 -15.31
C TRP A 64 22.00 3.79 -14.10
N ILE A 65 20.79 3.97 -13.57
CA ILE A 65 20.54 4.72 -12.35
C ILE A 65 19.79 3.79 -11.41
N PRO A 66 20.38 3.45 -10.25
CA PRO A 66 19.74 2.59 -9.25
C PRO A 66 18.31 3.02 -8.95
N ASP A 67 17.40 2.03 -8.93
CA ASP A 67 15.97 2.18 -8.64
C ASP A 67 15.19 3.13 -9.57
N GLN A 68 15.79 3.57 -10.69
CA GLN A 68 15.17 4.55 -11.59
C GLN A 68 15.22 4.12 -13.05
N GLN A 69 16.37 3.69 -13.55
CA GLN A 69 16.53 3.39 -14.97
C GLN A 69 17.61 2.36 -15.27
N VAL A 70 17.36 1.54 -16.28
CA VAL A 70 18.32 0.65 -16.93
C VAL A 70 18.21 0.86 -18.43
N GLY A 71 19.27 1.34 -19.07
CA GLY A 71 19.32 1.51 -20.52
C GLY A 71 20.31 0.56 -21.19
N TRP A 72 20.14 0.37 -22.49
CA TRP A 72 21.06 -0.39 -23.32
C TRP A 72 21.09 0.11 -24.76
N ARG A 73 22.18 -0.21 -25.46
CA ARG A 73 22.34 0.01 -26.89
C ARG A 73 23.09 -1.14 -27.54
N SER A 74 22.59 -1.61 -28.69
CA SER A 74 23.28 -2.62 -29.48
C SER A 74 24.59 -2.09 -30.07
N ILE A 75 25.62 -2.91 -30.07
CA ILE A 75 26.92 -2.64 -30.70
C ILE A 75 27.21 -3.58 -31.88
N GLN A 76 26.53 -4.73 -31.95
CA GLN A 76 26.67 -5.71 -33.02
C GLN A 76 25.35 -6.48 -33.20
N GLY A 77 25.06 -6.95 -34.42
CA GLY A 77 23.87 -7.76 -34.72
C GLY A 77 22.64 -6.91 -35.04
N LEU A 78 21.49 -7.24 -34.47
CA LEU A 78 20.25 -6.46 -34.64
C LEU A 78 20.40 -5.07 -34.00
N GLU A 79 20.28 -4.01 -34.81
CA GLU A 79 20.34 -2.63 -34.33
C GLU A 79 19.12 -2.30 -33.46
N ASN A 80 19.35 -2.08 -32.16
CA ASN A 80 18.33 -1.68 -31.21
C ASN A 80 18.91 -0.86 -30.06
N TYR A 81 18.07 -0.06 -29.41
CA TYR A 81 18.38 0.57 -28.13
C TYR A 81 17.10 0.68 -27.32
N GLY A 82 17.23 0.78 -26.01
CA GLY A 82 16.06 0.87 -25.17
C GLY A 82 16.40 1.29 -23.76
N ARG A 83 15.34 1.48 -22.99
CA ARG A 83 15.42 1.76 -21.56
C ARG A 83 14.21 1.20 -20.84
N VAL A 84 14.46 0.79 -19.62
CA VAL A 84 13.43 0.46 -18.64
C VAL A 84 13.51 1.50 -17.54
N THR A 85 12.36 2.08 -17.21
CA THR A 85 12.23 3.04 -16.12
C THR A 85 11.36 2.47 -15.02
N PHE A 86 11.74 2.77 -13.78
CA PHE A 86 11.06 2.30 -12.58
C PHE A 86 10.54 3.52 -11.83
N GLN A 87 9.25 3.50 -11.50
CA GLN A 87 8.59 4.57 -10.78
C GLN A 87 7.90 4.00 -9.55
N GLN A 88 8.27 4.50 -8.38
CA GLN A 88 7.55 4.18 -7.16
C GLN A 88 6.17 4.84 -7.18
N LEU A 89 5.11 4.03 -7.19
CA LEU A 89 3.72 4.49 -7.13
C LEU A 89 3.22 4.56 -5.69
N THR A 90 3.57 3.56 -4.88
CA THR A 90 3.38 3.52 -3.42
C THR A 90 4.57 2.79 -2.78
N PRO A 91 4.73 2.75 -1.44
CA PRO A 91 5.81 1.98 -0.80
C PRO A 91 5.87 0.49 -1.18
N GLN A 92 4.76 -0.09 -1.65
CA GLN A 92 4.65 -1.50 -2.03
C GLN A 92 4.21 -1.68 -3.49
N ARG A 93 4.32 -0.65 -4.32
CA ARG A 93 3.90 -0.70 -5.72
C ARG A 93 4.82 0.11 -6.62
N THR A 94 5.25 -0.52 -7.71
CA THR A 94 6.19 0.04 -8.68
C THR A 94 5.61 -0.04 -10.08
N GLY A 95 5.65 1.06 -10.82
CA GLY A 95 5.41 1.09 -12.26
C GLY A 95 6.70 0.82 -13.01
N VAL A 96 6.66 -0.08 -13.98
CA VAL A 96 7.77 -0.42 -14.87
C VAL A 96 7.36 -0.03 -16.29
N ASN A 97 8.13 0.85 -16.93
CA ASN A 97 7.90 1.23 -18.32
C ASN A 97 9.11 0.86 -19.16
N VAL A 98 8.88 0.08 -20.21
CA VAL A 98 9.88 -0.33 -21.20
C VAL A 98 9.67 0.48 -22.46
N PHE A 99 10.76 1.05 -22.96
CA PHE A 99 10.85 1.64 -24.28
C PHE A 99 11.94 0.94 -25.07
N MET A 100 11.68 0.59 -26.31
CA MET A 100 12.68 0.03 -27.20
C MET A 100 12.50 0.54 -28.63
N HIS A 101 13.60 0.94 -29.24
CA HIS A 101 13.70 1.26 -30.65
C HIS A 101 14.44 0.14 -31.36
N VAL A 102 13.87 -0.34 -32.46
CA VAL A 102 14.49 -1.37 -33.30
C VAL A 102 14.61 -0.87 -34.74
N THR A 103 15.79 -1.06 -35.32
CA THR A 103 16.03 -0.84 -36.75
C THR A 103 16.04 -2.19 -37.47
N PRO A 104 15.03 -2.49 -38.30
CA PRO A 104 15.00 -3.72 -39.07
C PRO A 104 16.23 -3.81 -40.01
N PRO A 105 16.84 -4.99 -40.17
CA PRO A 105 18.01 -5.16 -41.05
C PRO A 105 17.71 -4.77 -42.50
N ALA A 106 18.56 -3.94 -43.10
CA ALA A 106 18.41 -3.52 -44.49
C ALA A 106 18.42 -4.73 -45.45
N GLY A 107 17.50 -4.75 -46.43
CA GLY A 107 17.39 -5.82 -47.43
C GLY A 107 16.51 -7.02 -47.04
N LYS A 108 16.02 -7.10 -45.78
CA LYS A 108 15.02 -8.09 -45.35
C LYS A 108 13.60 -7.51 -45.44
N LEU A 109 13.16 -7.15 -46.65
CA LEU A 109 11.79 -6.68 -46.94
C LEU A 109 10.76 -7.85 -46.94
N GLY A 110 10.77 -8.68 -45.89
CA GLY A 110 9.90 -9.85 -45.73
C GLY A 110 9.35 -9.97 -44.31
N SER A 111 8.93 -11.18 -43.91
CA SER A 111 8.26 -11.49 -42.62
C SER A 111 8.94 -10.93 -41.36
N ILE A 112 10.26 -10.75 -41.39
CA ILE A 112 11.04 -10.13 -40.30
C ILE A 112 10.70 -8.65 -40.11
N ALA A 113 10.53 -7.89 -41.19
CA ALA A 113 10.12 -6.49 -41.12
C ALA A 113 8.64 -6.35 -40.74
N GLU A 114 7.78 -7.33 -41.07
CA GLU A 114 6.41 -7.38 -40.57
C GLU A 114 6.36 -7.69 -39.07
N ALA A 115 7.16 -8.67 -38.61
CA ALA A 115 7.29 -9.03 -37.20
C ALA A 115 7.88 -7.90 -36.34
N LEU A 116 8.88 -7.18 -36.87
CA LEU A 116 9.60 -6.07 -36.21
C LEU A 116 9.14 -4.67 -36.65
N GLY A 117 8.02 -4.51 -37.35
CA GLY A 117 7.69 -3.19 -37.91
C GLY A 117 6.25 -2.91 -38.30
N VAL A 118 5.36 -3.90 -38.37
CA VAL A 118 3.97 -3.66 -38.83
C VAL A 118 2.89 -4.36 -37.99
N GLY A 119 3.26 -5.37 -37.19
CA GLY A 119 2.30 -6.07 -36.33
C GLY A 119 2.42 -5.65 -34.88
N SER A 120 1.27 -5.39 -34.24
CA SER A 120 1.10 -5.28 -32.78
C SER A 120 1.63 -6.49 -31.99
N ARG A 121 2.15 -7.53 -32.65
CA ARG A 121 2.55 -8.80 -32.04
C ARG A 121 3.82 -8.69 -31.20
N PHE A 122 4.89 -8.06 -31.69
CA PHE A 122 6.08 -7.92 -30.87
C PHE A 122 5.80 -7.10 -29.60
N GLU A 123 5.04 -6.02 -29.76
CA GLU A 123 4.56 -5.20 -28.63
C GLU A 123 3.67 -6.02 -27.68
N GLN A 124 2.78 -6.87 -28.20
CA GLN A 124 1.97 -7.80 -27.39
C GLN A 124 2.82 -8.83 -26.64
N GLU A 125 3.83 -9.44 -27.28
CA GLU A 125 4.73 -10.39 -26.63
C GLU A 125 5.56 -9.70 -25.55
N LEU A 126 6.06 -8.49 -25.83
CA LEU A 126 6.77 -7.67 -24.85
C LEU A 126 5.88 -7.33 -23.65
N GLN A 127 4.64 -6.91 -23.92
CA GLN A 127 3.65 -6.62 -22.88
C GLN A 127 3.28 -7.87 -22.08
N ASN A 128 3.15 -9.02 -22.74
CA ASN A 128 2.84 -10.30 -22.11
C ASN A 128 3.97 -10.77 -21.19
N ASP A 129 5.21 -10.66 -21.64
CA ASP A 129 6.41 -10.98 -20.84
C ASP A 129 6.57 -10.02 -19.65
N LEU A 130 6.26 -8.73 -19.82
CA LEU A 130 6.27 -7.78 -18.71
C LEU A 130 5.15 -8.09 -17.69
N ASN A 131 3.99 -8.55 -18.14
CA ASN A 131 2.90 -9.04 -17.28
C ASN A 131 3.27 -10.36 -16.58
N HIS A 132 4.05 -11.24 -17.23
CA HIS A 132 4.60 -12.43 -16.58
C HIS A 132 5.58 -12.05 -15.48
N PHE A 133 6.47 -11.09 -15.74
CA PHE A 133 7.37 -10.54 -14.75
C PHE A 133 6.62 -9.97 -13.54
N ALA A 134 5.59 -9.15 -13.77
CA ALA A 134 4.76 -8.60 -12.69
C ALA A 134 4.11 -9.70 -11.85
N ARG A 135 3.43 -10.67 -12.48
CA ARG A 135 2.81 -11.81 -11.78
C ARG A 135 3.82 -12.65 -11.01
N MET A 136 5.00 -12.88 -11.59
CA MET A 136 6.09 -13.62 -10.96
C MET A 136 6.55 -12.92 -9.68
N VAL A 137 6.72 -11.60 -9.74
CA VAL A 137 7.10 -10.79 -8.58
C VAL A 137 6.01 -10.80 -7.51
N GLU A 138 4.73 -10.73 -7.90
CA GLU A 138 3.59 -10.72 -6.98
C GLU A 138 3.33 -12.05 -6.27
N GLN A 139 3.61 -13.16 -6.95
CA GLN A 139 3.50 -14.50 -6.37
C GLN A 139 4.67 -14.84 -5.45
N SER A 140 5.74 -14.04 -5.49
CA SER A 140 6.87 -14.21 -4.61
C SER A 140 6.50 -13.72 -3.20
N PRO A 141 6.74 -14.52 -2.14
CA PRO A 141 6.56 -14.08 -0.77
C PRO A 141 7.29 -12.76 -0.50
N SER A 142 6.83 -11.99 0.49
CA SER A 142 7.23 -10.59 0.77
C SER A 142 8.73 -10.33 1.04
N ASN A 143 9.61 -11.33 0.93
CA ASN A 143 11.07 -11.26 1.07
C ASN A 143 11.80 -12.20 0.09
N ALA A 144 11.14 -12.69 -0.97
CA ALA A 144 11.67 -13.72 -1.89
C ALA A 144 12.25 -13.15 -3.20
N LEU A 145 12.27 -11.83 -3.37
CA LEU A 145 12.85 -11.15 -4.54
C LEU A 145 14.36 -10.90 -4.41
N ASP A 146 15.03 -11.69 -3.58
CA ASP A 146 16.48 -11.74 -3.58
C ASP A 146 16.91 -12.76 -4.64
N PRO A 147 17.63 -12.34 -5.70
CA PRO A 147 18.11 -13.21 -6.77
C PRO A 147 19.04 -14.33 -6.28
N MET A 148 19.52 -14.26 -5.03
CA MET A 148 20.33 -15.29 -4.37
C MET A 148 19.51 -16.24 -3.46
N GLN A 149 18.21 -16.00 -3.23
CA GLN A 149 17.35 -16.92 -2.45
C GLN A 149 16.91 -18.12 -3.31
N SER A 150 16.66 -19.26 -2.65
CA SER A 150 16.23 -20.55 -3.23
C SER A 150 14.95 -20.53 -4.08
N HIS A 151 14.31 -19.38 -4.23
CA HIS A 151 13.06 -19.17 -4.97
C HIS A 151 13.30 -18.66 -6.39
N TYR A 152 14.28 -19.22 -7.12
CA TYR A 152 14.55 -18.90 -8.53
C TYR A 152 13.41 -19.26 -9.51
N LEU A 153 12.61 -18.27 -9.93
CA LEU A 153 11.31 -18.49 -10.59
C LEU A 153 11.45 -18.87 -12.06
N PHE A 154 10.99 -20.08 -12.40
CA PHE A 154 10.58 -20.42 -13.77
C PHE A 154 9.08 -20.20 -13.87
N HIS A 155 8.66 -19.20 -14.63
CA HIS A 155 7.27 -19.15 -15.06
C HIS A 155 7.03 -20.27 -16.10
N THR A 156 5.85 -20.88 -16.11
CA THR A 156 5.51 -21.99 -17.05
C THR A 156 5.64 -21.57 -18.51
N GLU A 157 5.45 -20.28 -18.79
CA GLU A 157 5.52 -19.71 -20.13
C GLU A 157 6.92 -19.28 -20.57
N SER A 158 7.93 -19.41 -19.70
CA SER A 158 9.31 -18.99 -19.99
C SER A 158 9.97 -19.82 -21.08
N ALA A 159 11.01 -19.26 -21.72
CA ALA A 159 11.74 -19.97 -22.76
C ALA A 159 12.33 -21.30 -22.25
N VAL A 160 12.79 -21.32 -20.99
CA VAL A 160 13.28 -22.53 -20.31
C VAL A 160 12.17 -23.55 -20.09
N ALA A 161 11.04 -23.14 -19.49
CA ALA A 161 9.93 -24.06 -19.20
C ALA A 161 9.31 -24.65 -20.48
N LYS A 162 9.26 -23.85 -21.56
CA LYS A 162 8.82 -24.30 -22.89
C LYS A 162 9.86 -25.14 -23.64
N GLY A 163 11.07 -25.30 -23.11
CA GLY A 163 12.15 -26.04 -23.77
C GLY A 163 12.70 -25.35 -25.03
N THR A 164 12.52 -24.03 -25.14
CA THR A 164 12.94 -23.22 -26.30
C THR A 164 14.21 -22.41 -26.06
N ALA A 165 14.76 -22.44 -24.84
CA ALA A 165 16.07 -21.86 -24.53
C ALA A 165 17.18 -22.52 -25.36
N THR A 166 18.25 -21.78 -25.67
CA THR A 166 19.38 -22.29 -26.46
C THR A 166 20.13 -23.41 -25.73
N GLY A 167 20.86 -24.25 -26.46
CA GLY A 167 21.69 -25.30 -25.86
C GLY A 167 22.80 -24.76 -24.94
N GLN A 168 23.32 -23.56 -25.25
CA GLN A 168 24.29 -22.85 -24.43
C GLN A 168 23.66 -22.41 -23.10
N GLN A 169 22.46 -21.81 -23.15
CA GLN A 169 21.71 -21.44 -21.95
C GLN A 169 21.35 -22.68 -21.10
N GLN A 170 20.93 -23.77 -21.72
CA GLN A 170 20.64 -25.02 -20.99
C GLN A 170 21.90 -25.57 -20.29
N SER A 171 23.06 -25.47 -20.94
CA SER A 171 24.33 -25.96 -20.38
C SER A 171 24.81 -25.09 -19.21
N SER A 172 24.66 -23.77 -19.28
CA SER A 172 25.00 -22.88 -18.16
C SER A 172 24.10 -23.16 -16.95
N MET A 173 22.80 -23.38 -17.19
CA MET A 173 21.82 -23.72 -16.17
C MET A 173 22.05 -25.09 -15.52
N GLN A 174 22.55 -26.09 -16.25
CA GLN A 174 22.87 -27.41 -15.67
C GLN A 174 23.93 -27.34 -14.56
N HIS A 175 24.81 -26.34 -14.62
CA HIS A 175 25.86 -26.12 -13.63
C HIS A 175 25.47 -25.11 -12.54
N ASP A 176 24.27 -24.52 -12.64
CA ASP A 176 23.74 -23.60 -11.65
C ASP A 176 23.27 -24.40 -10.41
N PRO A 177 23.86 -24.18 -9.21
CA PRO A 177 23.45 -24.85 -7.98
C PRO A 177 21.95 -24.70 -7.68
N MET A 178 21.35 -23.58 -8.10
CA MET A 178 19.94 -23.24 -7.90
C MET A 178 19.00 -24.03 -8.82
N MET A 179 19.55 -24.68 -9.85
CA MET A 179 18.83 -25.53 -10.82
C MET A 179 18.94 -27.03 -10.52
N SER A 180 19.65 -27.39 -9.46
CA SER A 180 19.71 -28.78 -9.02
C SER A 180 18.32 -29.29 -8.67
N ASN A 181 18.04 -30.58 -8.92
CA ASN A 181 16.76 -31.19 -8.53
C ASN A 181 16.45 -31.02 -7.04
N GLU A 182 17.47 -31.05 -6.19
CA GLU A 182 17.35 -30.81 -4.75
C GLU A 182 16.92 -29.36 -4.45
N ALA A 183 17.52 -28.36 -5.12
CA ALA A 183 17.11 -26.97 -4.99
C ALA A 183 15.67 -26.75 -5.47
N LEU A 184 15.30 -27.31 -6.63
CA LEU A 184 13.94 -27.19 -7.19
C LEU A 184 12.87 -27.83 -6.30
N THR A 185 13.15 -29.00 -5.72
CA THR A 185 12.23 -29.66 -4.79
C THR A 185 12.13 -28.95 -3.44
N THR A 186 13.26 -28.47 -2.91
CA THR A 186 13.29 -27.66 -1.67
C THR A 186 12.50 -26.37 -1.86
N ARG A 187 12.62 -25.75 -3.04
CA ARG A 187 11.82 -24.59 -3.44
C ARG A 187 10.33 -24.91 -3.45
N ASP A 188 9.90 -25.93 -4.19
CA ASP A 188 8.47 -26.28 -4.30
C ASP A 188 7.84 -26.59 -2.94
N THR A 189 8.59 -27.25 -2.06
CA THR A 189 8.13 -27.52 -0.69
C THR A 189 8.04 -26.25 0.14
N THR A 190 9.03 -25.35 0.04
CA THR A 190 9.01 -24.07 0.75
C THR A 190 7.85 -23.17 0.29
N ILE A 191 7.61 -23.07 -1.02
CA ILE A 191 6.47 -22.32 -1.59
C ILE A 191 5.15 -22.84 -1.03
N ARG A 192 4.96 -24.17 -0.99
CA ARG A 192 3.74 -24.78 -0.44
C ARG A 192 3.58 -24.46 1.04
N GLN A 193 4.65 -24.61 1.84
CA GLN A 193 4.62 -24.32 3.28
C GLN A 193 4.27 -22.86 3.56
N GLN A 194 4.85 -21.92 2.81
CA GLN A 194 4.56 -20.50 2.97
C GLN A 194 3.12 -20.15 2.56
N ALA A 195 2.62 -20.73 1.48
CA ALA A 195 1.23 -20.56 1.07
C ALA A 195 0.25 -21.09 2.13
N GLU A 196 0.54 -22.24 2.73
CA GLU A 196 -0.24 -22.80 3.83
C GLU A 196 -0.21 -21.89 5.07
N GLN A 197 0.97 -21.39 5.46
CA GLN A 197 1.12 -20.45 6.58
C GLN A 197 0.37 -19.13 6.34
N GLU A 198 0.40 -18.61 5.12
CA GLU A 198 -0.35 -17.40 4.78
C GLU A 198 -1.87 -17.63 4.82
N GLN A 199 -2.35 -18.77 4.31
CA GLN A 199 -3.75 -19.14 4.43
C GLN A 199 -4.20 -19.25 5.89
N GLN A 200 -3.38 -19.87 6.75
CA GLN A 200 -3.66 -19.94 8.18
C GLN A 200 -3.72 -18.55 8.82
N ARG A 201 -2.75 -17.68 8.54
CA ARG A 201 -2.76 -16.29 9.04
C ARG A 201 -4.00 -15.53 8.59
N ARG A 202 -4.43 -15.68 7.34
CA ARG A 202 -5.65 -15.05 6.81
C ARG A 202 -6.89 -15.57 7.54
N GLN A 203 -7.02 -16.90 7.70
CA GLN A 203 -8.14 -17.50 8.43
C GLN A 203 -8.21 -17.04 9.90
N GLU A 204 -7.06 -16.94 10.57
CA GLU A 204 -6.99 -16.40 11.93
C GLU A 204 -7.38 -14.93 12.00
N GLN A 205 -6.94 -14.11 11.04
CA GLN A 205 -7.31 -12.70 10.97
C GLN A 205 -8.82 -12.54 10.74
N ASP A 206 -9.39 -13.28 9.80
CA ASP A 206 -10.83 -13.25 9.52
C ASP A 206 -11.64 -13.69 10.74
N THR A 207 -11.20 -14.74 11.43
CA THR A 207 -11.84 -15.22 12.67
C THR A 207 -11.77 -14.15 13.75
N ARG A 208 -10.62 -13.49 13.94
CA ARG A 208 -10.46 -12.39 14.90
C ARG A 208 -11.35 -11.19 14.55
N GLN A 209 -11.47 -10.85 13.27
CA GLN A 209 -12.35 -9.78 12.82
C GLN A 209 -13.82 -10.10 13.07
N GLN A 210 -14.26 -11.34 12.81
CA GLN A 210 -15.62 -11.79 13.10
C GLN A 210 -15.93 -11.76 14.59
N GLN A 211 -15.00 -12.19 15.44
CA GLN A 211 -15.15 -12.12 16.90
C GLN A 211 -15.26 -10.67 17.37
N ALA A 212 -14.37 -9.79 16.92
CA ALA A 212 -14.41 -8.38 17.28
C ALA A 212 -15.72 -7.69 16.82
N ALA A 213 -16.22 -8.04 15.62
CA ALA A 213 -17.50 -7.52 15.13
C ALA A 213 -18.69 -8.01 15.97
N ALA A 214 -18.70 -9.28 16.37
CA ALA A 214 -19.74 -9.85 17.22
C ALA A 214 -19.74 -9.22 18.63
N GLU A 215 -18.55 -8.97 19.21
CA GLU A 215 -18.40 -8.27 20.48
C GLU A 215 -18.90 -6.82 20.39
N GLN A 216 -18.57 -6.11 19.31
CA GLN A 216 -19.09 -4.76 19.06
C GLN A 216 -20.62 -4.76 18.94
N GLU A 217 -21.20 -5.74 18.25
CA GLU A 217 -22.65 -5.86 18.11
C GLU A 217 -23.32 -6.12 19.47
N GLN A 218 -22.77 -7.03 20.28
CA GLN A 218 -23.26 -7.31 21.62
C GLN A 218 -23.19 -6.07 22.51
N ALA A 219 -22.06 -5.36 22.55
CA ALA A 219 -21.91 -4.12 23.31
C ALA A 219 -22.94 -3.06 22.87
N SER A 220 -23.22 -2.94 21.56
CA SER A 220 -24.23 -2.01 21.04
C SER A 220 -25.66 -2.38 21.49
N ARG A 221 -25.98 -3.68 21.55
CA ARG A 221 -27.27 -4.19 22.05
C ARG A 221 -27.42 -3.95 23.55
N GLU A 222 -26.36 -4.12 24.33
CA GLU A 222 -26.38 -3.83 25.76
C GLU A 222 -26.56 -2.34 26.05
N GLN A 223 -25.84 -1.48 25.31
CA GLN A 223 -25.98 -0.02 25.43
C GLN A 223 -27.39 0.44 25.08
N SER A 224 -27.97 -0.04 23.97
CA SER A 224 -29.34 0.31 23.59
C SER A 224 -30.38 -0.19 24.61
N ALA A 225 -30.20 -1.39 25.17
CA ALA A 225 -31.05 -1.91 26.24
C ALA A 225 -30.93 -1.08 27.53
N ALA A 226 -29.72 -0.62 27.89
CA ALA A 226 -29.51 0.25 29.05
C ALA A 226 -30.17 1.63 28.86
N LEU A 227 -30.03 2.23 27.67
CA LEU A 227 -30.70 3.48 27.31
C LEU A 227 -32.22 3.35 27.35
N GLN A 228 -32.77 2.24 26.87
CA GLN A 228 -34.21 1.98 26.93
C GLN A 228 -34.71 1.89 28.39
N LYS A 229 -33.99 1.15 29.25
CA LYS A 229 -34.31 1.07 30.67
C LYS A 229 -34.27 2.44 31.34
N GLN A 230 -33.27 3.27 31.02
CA GLN A 230 -33.19 4.63 31.56
C GLN A 230 -34.37 5.48 31.10
N ALA A 231 -34.74 5.42 29.82
CA ALA A 231 -35.89 6.15 29.28
C ALA A 231 -37.21 5.73 29.94
N ASP A 232 -37.38 4.44 30.24
CA ASP A 232 -38.57 3.92 30.94
C ASP A 232 -38.63 4.41 32.39
N ILE A 233 -37.48 4.42 33.10
CA ILE A 233 -37.36 4.98 34.45
C ILE A 233 -37.72 6.48 34.42
N ASP A 234 -37.11 7.25 33.53
CA ASP A 234 -37.37 8.69 33.40
C ASP A 234 -38.84 8.97 33.08
N ALA A 235 -39.48 8.13 32.24
CA ALA A 235 -40.89 8.23 31.93
C ALA A 235 -41.80 7.90 33.13
N GLN A 236 -41.44 6.89 33.93
CA GLN A 236 -42.14 6.57 35.18
C GLN A 236 -42.01 7.71 36.19
N THR A 237 -40.80 8.22 36.41
CA THR A 237 -40.55 9.36 37.31
C THR A 237 -41.34 10.59 36.86
N ARG A 238 -41.37 10.88 35.55
CA ARG A 238 -42.18 11.99 35.00
C ARG A 238 -43.68 11.80 35.23
N ARG A 239 -44.20 10.56 35.11
CA ARG A 239 -45.60 10.25 35.40
C ARG A 239 -45.93 10.40 36.88
N GLU A 240 -45.04 9.96 37.76
CA GLU A 240 -45.20 10.11 39.21
C GLU A 240 -45.18 11.58 39.63
N GLN A 241 -44.25 12.37 39.09
CA GLN A 241 -44.21 13.83 39.30
C GLN A 241 -45.52 14.49 38.85
N ALA A 242 -45.99 14.19 37.65
CA ALA A 242 -47.26 14.72 37.14
C ALA A 242 -48.50 14.27 37.94
N ALA A 243 -48.44 13.12 38.63
CA ALA A 243 -49.52 12.63 39.49
C ALA A 243 -49.49 13.24 40.91
N GLN A 244 -48.29 13.63 41.39
CA GLN A 244 -48.12 14.35 42.66
C GLN A 244 -48.41 15.85 42.54
N GLU A 245 -48.25 16.41 41.34
CA GLU A 245 -48.79 17.72 41.00
C GLU A 245 -50.32 17.64 41.06
N GLN A 246 -50.93 18.14 42.15
CA GLN A 246 -52.37 18.36 42.20
C GLN A 246 -52.77 19.22 40.99
N PRO A 247 -53.89 18.93 40.29
CA PRO A 247 -54.37 19.80 39.25
C PRO A 247 -54.57 21.17 39.86
N SER A 248 -53.70 22.12 39.49
CA SER A 248 -53.85 23.51 39.90
C SER A 248 -55.25 23.92 39.48
N THR A 249 -56.05 24.36 40.45
CA THR A 249 -57.34 25.00 40.18
C THR A 249 -57.10 26.03 39.07
N PRO A 250 -57.92 26.05 38.00
CA PRO A 250 -57.74 27.04 36.94
C PRO A 250 -57.75 28.41 37.61
N THR A 251 -56.58 29.03 37.67
CA THR A 251 -56.42 30.33 38.31
C THR A 251 -57.18 31.31 37.44
N GLU A 252 -58.26 31.86 37.98
CA GLU A 252 -59.06 32.86 37.30
C GLU A 252 -58.14 34.04 36.95
N PRO A 253 -57.95 34.36 35.65
CA PRO A 253 -56.94 35.33 35.24
C PRO A 253 -57.23 36.69 35.87
N ASN A 254 -56.26 37.27 36.56
CA ASN A 254 -56.47 38.53 37.25
C ASN A 254 -56.48 39.66 36.21
N PRO A 255 -57.60 40.39 36.03
CA PRO A 255 -57.79 41.32 34.92
C PRO A 255 -56.79 42.50 34.92
N VAL A 256 -56.12 42.78 36.03
CA VAL A 256 -55.16 43.89 36.17
C VAL A 256 -53.73 43.47 35.83
N HIS A 257 -53.40 42.18 35.94
CA HIS A 257 -52.02 41.69 35.82
C HIS A 257 -51.78 40.76 34.64
N ASP A 258 -52.80 40.06 34.15
CA ASP A 258 -52.71 39.09 33.04
C ASP A 258 -53.31 39.58 31.72
N THR A 259 -53.72 40.84 31.65
CA THR A 259 -54.13 41.49 30.39
C THR A 259 -52.96 42.21 29.72
N ILE A 260 -53.04 42.30 28.39
CA ILE A 260 -52.02 42.80 27.46
C ILE A 260 -51.53 44.20 27.90
N GLY A 261 -50.42 44.24 28.63
CA GLY A 261 -49.81 45.48 29.13
C GLY A 261 -48.99 45.34 30.42
N GLY A 262 -49.18 44.27 31.21
CA GLY A 262 -48.38 43.99 32.40
C GLY A 262 -47.08 43.26 32.07
N ARG A 263 -45.92 43.81 32.45
CA ARG A 263 -44.57 43.27 32.16
C ARG A 263 -44.27 41.86 32.71
N ASN A 264 -45.20 41.15 33.35
CA ASN A 264 -44.93 39.91 34.09
C ASN A 264 -45.95 38.77 33.84
N ALA A 265 -46.80 38.82 32.81
CA ALA A 265 -47.94 37.90 32.63
C ALA A 265 -47.62 36.47 32.11
N ALA A 266 -46.36 36.01 32.13
CA ALA A 266 -46.01 34.71 31.56
C ALA A 266 -44.96 33.91 32.35
N MET A 267 -44.85 34.11 33.66
CA MET A 267 -43.92 33.33 34.49
C MET A 267 -44.64 32.76 35.73
N PRO A 268 -44.52 31.44 36.03
CA PRO A 268 -45.00 30.90 37.29
C PRO A 268 -44.21 31.51 38.46
N ARG A 269 -44.89 31.78 39.58
CA ARG A 269 -44.25 32.29 40.81
C ARG A 269 -43.62 31.14 41.58
N ASN A 270 -42.31 30.98 41.43
CA ASN A 270 -41.49 30.11 42.26
C ASN A 270 -40.89 30.98 43.38
N SER A 271 -40.71 30.44 44.59
CA SER A 271 -40.09 31.15 45.73
C SER A 271 -38.62 31.54 45.50
N PHE A 272 -38.04 31.12 44.38
CA PHE A 272 -36.79 31.59 43.82
C PHE A 272 -37.11 32.36 42.56
N GLY A 273 -37.22 33.69 42.68
CA GLY A 273 -37.20 34.57 41.53
C GLY A 273 -35.84 34.45 40.83
N ASP A 274 -35.89 34.19 39.52
CA ASP A 274 -34.86 34.47 38.53
C ASP A 274 -33.41 34.29 39.02
N GLN A 275 -32.95 33.04 39.08
CA GLN A 275 -31.50 32.74 39.17
C GLN A 275 -30.89 32.40 37.82
N ASP A 276 -31.71 32.27 36.77
CA ASP A 276 -31.29 32.00 35.40
C ASP A 276 -30.88 33.26 34.62
N ALA A 277 -31.08 34.46 35.16
CA ALA A 277 -30.49 35.70 34.66
C ALA A 277 -29.06 35.99 35.17
N ARG A 278 -28.45 35.13 36.02
CA ARG A 278 -27.07 35.34 36.51
C ARG A 278 -26.04 34.35 35.98
N GLY A 279 -26.40 33.47 35.05
CA GLY A 279 -25.46 32.67 34.28
C GLY A 279 -25.48 33.09 32.81
N GLU A 280 -24.32 33.38 32.23
CA GLU A 280 -24.20 33.59 30.78
C GLU A 280 -24.77 32.37 30.05
N ARG A 281 -25.82 32.55 29.23
CA ARG A 281 -26.46 31.45 28.50
C ARG A 281 -25.55 30.79 27.45
N PHE A 282 -24.44 31.44 27.10
CA PHE A 282 -23.37 30.92 26.27
C PHE A 282 -22.03 31.55 26.70
N PRO A 283 -21.31 30.97 27.67
CA PRO A 283 -19.97 31.45 27.99
C PRO A 283 -19.09 31.20 26.76
N GLY A 284 -18.56 32.26 26.15
CA GLY A 284 -17.59 32.17 25.06
C GLY A 284 -18.10 32.34 23.62
N TYR A 285 -19.34 32.80 23.37
CA TYR A 285 -19.80 33.09 22.00
C TYR A 285 -19.03 34.25 21.32
N THR A 286 -18.32 35.07 22.10
CA THR A 286 -17.41 36.11 21.60
C THR A 286 -16.03 35.58 21.20
N SER A 287 -15.75 34.30 21.42
CA SER A 287 -14.49 33.67 21.02
C SER A 287 -14.57 33.35 19.54
N ASP A 288 -13.65 33.92 18.77
CA ASP A 288 -13.48 33.61 17.34
C ASP A 288 -13.34 32.08 17.17
N PRO A 289 -14.13 31.43 16.30
CA PRO A 289 -14.06 29.98 16.09
C PRO A 289 -12.68 29.49 15.65
N MET A 290 -11.78 30.39 15.23
CA MET A 290 -10.39 30.09 14.89
C MET A 290 -9.40 30.12 16.07
N THR A 291 -9.81 30.56 17.27
CA THR A 291 -8.89 30.68 18.44
C THR A 291 -9.35 29.98 19.72
N GLY A 292 -10.54 29.38 19.76
CA GLY A 292 -11.13 28.76 20.96
C GLY A 292 -10.58 27.39 21.41
N ARG A 293 -9.47 26.90 20.84
CA ARG A 293 -8.84 25.64 21.29
C ARG A 293 -7.44 25.89 21.85
N ALA A 294 -7.39 26.47 23.04
CA ALA A 294 -6.22 26.35 23.91
C ALA A 294 -6.61 25.46 25.10
N PRO A 295 -5.84 24.44 25.49
CA PRO A 295 -6.17 23.60 26.63
C PRO A 295 -5.94 24.38 27.94
N GLU A 296 -6.97 24.50 28.77
CA GLU A 296 -6.84 25.00 30.14
C GLU A 296 -6.03 24.01 31.00
N GLN A 297 -4.98 24.51 31.65
CA GLN A 297 -4.17 23.74 32.59
C GLN A 297 -4.94 23.47 33.89
N ILE A 298 -5.25 22.20 34.16
CA ILE A 298 -5.76 21.76 35.45
C ILE A 298 -4.62 21.80 36.48
N ALA A 299 -4.79 22.61 37.52
CA ALA A 299 -3.91 22.65 38.68
C ALA A 299 -4.01 21.33 39.48
N GLN A 300 -2.90 20.58 39.40
CA GLN A 300 -2.37 19.49 40.23
C GLN A 300 -3.22 18.92 41.39
N GLY A 301 -3.56 17.63 41.23
CA GLY A 301 -3.96 16.70 42.29
C GLY A 301 -3.62 15.25 41.88
N GLY A 302 -2.35 14.90 42.03
CA GLY A 302 -1.71 13.57 41.94
C GLY A 302 -2.45 12.39 41.30
N VAL A 303 -2.13 12.10 40.03
CA VAL A 303 -2.00 10.73 39.48
C VAL A 303 -0.84 10.76 38.49
N ILE A 304 0.17 9.90 38.67
CA ILE A 304 1.24 9.73 37.68
C ILE A 304 0.64 9.04 36.46
N GLN A 305 0.41 9.80 35.41
CA GLN A 305 0.06 9.29 34.09
C GLN A 305 1.32 9.38 33.24
N GLN A 306 1.97 8.24 33.01
CA GLN A 306 3.05 8.12 32.04
C GLN A 306 2.53 8.58 30.68
N SER A 307 3.17 9.57 30.11
CA SER A 307 2.90 10.10 28.77
C SER A 307 3.20 9.00 27.74
N GLN A 308 2.18 8.25 27.31
CA GLN A 308 2.29 7.47 26.08
C GLN A 308 2.20 8.46 24.91
N GLU A 309 3.33 8.71 24.27
CA GLU A 309 3.38 9.44 23.00
C GLU A 309 2.58 8.70 21.93
N SER A 310 1.73 9.45 21.23
CA SER A 310 0.89 8.91 20.18
C SER A 310 1.77 8.66 18.93
N PRO A 311 1.72 7.48 18.28
CA PRO A 311 2.62 7.11 17.16
C PRO A 311 2.49 7.99 15.91
N TRP A 312 1.52 8.90 15.89
CA TRP A 312 1.17 9.73 14.74
C TRP A 312 1.92 11.06 14.69
N ASP A 313 2.46 11.55 15.80
CA ASP A 313 3.05 12.90 15.89
C ASP A 313 4.45 12.96 15.24
N VAL A 314 5.19 11.86 15.31
CA VAL A 314 6.54 11.73 14.74
C VAL A 314 6.53 11.79 13.20
N SER A 315 5.42 11.42 12.57
CA SER A 315 5.29 11.33 11.10
C SER A 315 5.03 12.66 10.41
N ILE A 316 4.50 13.68 11.12
CA ILE A 316 4.10 14.95 10.51
C ILE A 316 5.10 16.08 10.79
N HIS A 317 5.76 16.07 11.95
CA HIS A 317 6.60 17.20 12.37
C HIS A 317 8.10 16.89 12.40
N GLY A 318 8.49 15.62 12.20
CA GLY A 318 9.87 15.19 12.40
C GLY A 318 10.28 15.29 13.87
N ARG A 319 11.29 14.51 14.27
CA ARG A 319 11.76 14.53 15.66
C ARG A 319 12.28 15.93 16.04
N PRO A 320 11.90 16.49 17.21
CA PRO A 320 12.49 17.72 17.70
C PRO A 320 13.97 17.55 18.01
N GLU A 321 14.76 18.58 17.72
CA GLU A 321 16.24 18.62 17.76
C GLU A 321 16.83 18.36 19.17
N GLN A 322 16.02 18.42 20.23
CA GLN A 322 16.42 18.18 21.62
C GLN A 322 16.66 16.68 21.91
N LEU A 323 15.87 15.78 21.33
CA LEU A 323 16.08 14.32 21.44
C LEU A 323 17.25 13.83 20.57
N ARG A 324 17.74 14.65 19.64
CA ARG A 324 18.89 14.31 18.78
C ARG A 324 20.22 14.48 19.51
N LYS A 325 20.25 15.27 20.59
CA LYS A 325 21.44 15.49 21.42
C LYS A 325 21.59 14.50 22.57
N GLU A 326 20.50 13.85 22.98
CA GLU A 326 20.54 12.80 24.02
C GLU A 326 21.14 11.50 23.48
N ASP A 327 20.86 11.13 22.22
CA ASP A 327 21.49 9.96 21.56
C ASP A 327 23.01 10.17 21.28
N GLU A 328 23.47 11.41 21.09
CA GLU A 328 24.91 11.73 20.91
C GLU A 328 25.68 11.72 22.25
N GLN A 329 25.01 11.86 23.40
CA GLN A 329 25.64 11.71 24.71
C GLN A 329 25.64 10.27 25.20
N GLU A 330 24.59 9.47 24.95
CA GLU A 330 24.55 8.06 25.34
C GLU A 330 25.50 7.15 24.53
N GLN A 331 25.94 7.54 23.33
CA GLN A 331 26.98 6.79 22.59
C GLN A 331 28.41 7.02 23.11
N THR A 332 28.65 7.98 24.01
CA THR A 332 29.98 8.23 24.58
C THR A 332 30.23 7.59 25.94
N GLU A 333 29.21 7.05 26.62
CA GLU A 333 29.34 6.42 27.94
C GLU A 333 29.24 4.88 27.93
N SER A 334 29.09 4.24 26.76
CA SER A 334 29.07 2.77 26.64
C SER A 334 30.18 2.18 25.75
N SER A 335 31.35 2.82 25.69
CA SER A 335 32.59 2.19 25.18
C SER A 335 33.59 1.90 26.30
#